data_AF-A0A4V1SW86-F1
#
_entry.id   AF-A0A4V1SW86-F1
#
_cell.length_a   1.000
_cell.length_b   1.000
_cell.length_c   1.000
_cell.angle_alpha   90.00
_cell.angle_beta   90.00
_cell.angle_gamma   90.00
#
_symmetry.space_group_name_H-M   'P 1'
#
loop_
_entity.id
_entity.type
_entity.pdbx_description
1 polymer ?
#
loop_
_entity_poly.entity_id
_entity_poly.type
_entity_poly.pdbx_seq_one_letter_code
_entity_poly.pdbx_strand_id
1 'polypeptide(L)' 'MKDVGMRIRVEPDLRDAFVRACREEEIPAAQVIRSFMRSYLTGTLEQGAARKRESAPTLAKPNHKDGTHKQ' A
#
# COMPACT_ATOMS: atom_id res chain seq x y z
N MET A 1 1.83 0.08 23.31
CA MET A 1 1.66 0.74 21.99
C MET A 1 0.17 1.08 21.87
N LYS A 2 -0.20 2.30 21.47
CA LYS A 2 -1.61 2.73 21.47
C LYS A 2 -2.27 2.23 20.19
N ASP A 3 -3.32 1.41 20.32
CA ASP A 3 -4.15 1.03 19.18
C ASP A 3 -5.09 2.17 18.79
N VAL A 4 -5.33 2.35 17.50
CA VAL A 4 -6.29 3.32 16.96
C VAL A 4 -7.38 2.60 16.16
N GLY A 5 -8.61 3.08 16.29
CA GLY A 5 -9.73 2.56 15.51
C GLY A 5 -9.85 3.25 14.14
N MET A 6 -10.22 2.49 13.12
CA MET A 6 -10.56 3.01 11.79
C MET A 6 -11.93 2.47 11.37
N ARG A 7 -12.79 3.33 10.82
CA ARG A 7 -14.12 2.96 10.31
C ARG A 7 -14.10 2.91 8.79
N ILE A 8 -14.46 1.76 8.21
CA ILE A 8 -14.56 1.55 6.76
C ILE A 8 -16.05 1.34 6.42
N ARG A 9 -16.54 2.01 5.37
CA ARG A 9 -17.86 1.74 4.79
C ARG A 9 -17.67 0.83 3.58
N VAL A 10 -18.47 -0.22 3.50
CA VAL A 10 -18.46 -1.23 2.43
C VAL A 10 -19.90 -1.60 2.09
N GLU A 11 -20.11 -2.25 0.95
CA GLU A 11 -21.42 -2.82 0.64
C GLU A 11 -21.83 -3.88 1.67
N PRO A 12 -23.13 -3.98 2.02
CA PRO A 12 -23.61 -4.94 3.00
C PRO A 12 -23.30 -6.39 2.59
N ASP A 13 -23.51 -6.73 1.31
CA ASP A 13 -23.26 -8.07 0.81
C ASP A 13 -21.78 -8.45 0.87
N LEU A 14 -20.88 -7.49 0.59
CA LEU A 14 -19.44 -7.69 0.69
C LEU A 14 -19.02 -7.95 2.15
N ARG A 15 -19.56 -7.17 3.10
CA ARG A 15 -19.32 -7.40 4.52
C ARG A 15 -19.76 -8.80 4.94
N ASP A 16 -20.95 -9.21 4.53
CA ASP A 16 -21.53 -10.47 4.97
C ASP A 16 -20.79 -11.67 4.37
N ALA A 17 -20.42 -11.59 3.10
CA ALA A 17 -19.57 -12.59 2.46
C ALA A 17 -18.19 -12.69 3.15
N PHE A 18 -17.55 -11.55 3.43
CA PHE A 18 -16.24 -11.52 4.08
C PHE A 18 -16.29 -12.08 5.51
N VAL A 19 -17.28 -11.70 6.30
CA VAL A 19 -17.46 -12.21 7.67
C VAL A 19 -17.76 -13.71 7.66
N ARG A 20 -18.55 -14.20 6.69
CA ARG A 20 -18.81 -15.63 6.54
C ARG A 20 -17.53 -16.41 6.25
N ALA A 21 -16.72 -15.96 5.30
CA ALA A 21 -15.43 -16.59 5.00
C ALA A 21 -14.49 -16.60 6.21
N CYS A 22 -14.39 -15.48 6.92
CA CYS A 22 -13.60 -15.40 8.16
C CYS A 22 -14.05 -16.41 9.23
N ARG A 23 -15.37 -16.64 9.37
CA ARG A 23 -15.91 -17.62 10.33
C ARG A 23 -15.61 -19.05 9.93
N GLU A 24 -15.68 -19.36 8.64
CA GLU A 24 -15.37 -20.69 8.10
C GLU A 24 -13.90 -21.06 8.30
N GLU A 25 -13.01 -20.08 8.19
CA GLU A 25 -11.58 -20.26 8.47
C GLU A 25 -11.22 -20.11 9.97
N GLU A 26 -12.19 -19.84 10.84
CA GLU A 26 -11.98 -19.56 12.27
C GLU A 26 -11.02 -18.38 12.57
N ILE A 27 -10.90 -17.44 11.62
CA ILE A 27 -10.01 -16.27 11.73
C ILE A 27 -10.83 -14.99 11.96
N PRO A 28 -10.48 -14.15 12.95
CA PRO A 28 -11.13 -12.84 13.11
C PRO A 28 -10.92 -11.92 11.90
N ALA A 29 -11.99 -11.30 11.41
CA ALA A 29 -11.96 -10.34 10.30
C ALA A 29 -10.89 -9.23 10.47
N ALA A 30 -10.71 -8.73 11.69
CA ALA A 30 -9.69 -7.73 12.00
C ALA A 30 -8.26 -8.23 11.79
N GLN A 31 -8.00 -9.52 11.99
CA GLN A 31 -6.70 -10.13 11.73
C GLN A 31 -6.40 -10.17 10.23
N VAL A 32 -7.37 -10.61 9.42
CA VAL A 32 -7.24 -10.63 7.95
C VAL A 32 -6.96 -9.22 7.42
N ILE A 33 -7.73 -8.21 7.87
CA ILE A 33 -7.54 -6.82 7.47
C ILE A 33 -6.15 -6.31 7.85
N ARG A 34 -5.68 -6.58 9.09
CA ARG A 34 -4.34 -6.14 9.53
C ARG A 34 -3.22 -6.83 8.75
N SER A 35 -3.34 -8.12 8.48
CA SER A 35 -2.37 -8.87 7.68
C SER A 35 -2.33 -8.31 6.26
N PHE A 36 -3.50 -8.10 5.64
CA PHE A 36 -3.61 -7.48 4.33
C PHE A 36 -2.96 -6.09 4.30
N MET A 37 -3.23 -5.23 5.29
CA MET A 37 -2.60 -3.90 5.39
C MET A 37 -1.07 -4.00 5.46
N ARG A 38 -0.53 -4.95 6.23
CA ARG A 38 0.93 -5.16 6.33
C ARG A 38 1.51 -5.58 4.98
N SER A 39 0.90 -6.57 4.32
CA SER A 39 1.31 -7.03 2.99
C SER A 39 1.21 -5.94 1.92
N TYR A 40 0.18 -5.09 2.02
CA TYR A 40 -0.01 -3.93 1.14
C TYR A 40 1.14 -2.92 1.26
N LEU A 41 1.63 -2.69 2.49
CA LEU A 41 2.72 -1.75 2.77
C LEU A 41 4.10 -2.31 2.44
N THR A 42 4.31 -3.62 2.55
CA THR A 42 5.59 -4.28 2.23
C THR A 42 5.85 -4.45 0.74
N GLY A 43 5.00 -3.86 -0.12
CA GLY A 43 5.21 -3.85 -1.56
C GLY A 43 4.79 -5.15 -2.25
N THR A 44 4.18 -6.11 -1.56
CA THR A 44 3.67 -7.35 -2.15
C THR A 44 2.30 -7.13 -2.80
N LEU A 45 2.20 -6.04 -3.56
CA LEU A 45 1.26 -5.85 -4.64
C LEU A 45 2.07 -5.44 -5.87
N GLU A 46 2.72 -6.40 -6.52
CA GLU A 46 3.35 -6.27 -7.85
C GLU A 46 2.39 -5.75 -8.95
N GLN A 47 1.15 -5.35 -8.63
CA GLN A 47 0.16 -4.84 -9.58
C GLN A 47 -0.57 -3.55 -9.15
N GLY A 48 -0.38 -3.06 -7.92
CA GLY A 48 -1.08 -1.85 -7.42
C GLY A 48 -0.26 -0.56 -7.47
N ALA A 49 1.07 -0.66 -7.44
CA ALA A 49 1.98 0.48 -7.32
C ALA A 49 2.43 1.08 -8.68
N ALA A 50 2.20 0.38 -9.80
CA ALA A 50 2.62 0.84 -11.13
C ALA A 50 1.84 2.07 -11.63
N ARG A 51 0.76 2.50 -10.96
CA ARG A 51 -0.10 3.60 -11.44
C ARG A 51 0.02 4.93 -10.69
N LYS A 52 0.89 5.05 -9.67
CA LYS A 52 0.92 6.28 -8.84
C LYS A 52 2.31 6.88 -8.57
N ARG A 53 3.33 6.53 -9.37
CA ARG A 53 4.66 7.17 -9.30
C ARG A 53 4.96 8.16 -10.44
N GLU A 54 3.98 8.51 -11.28
CA GLU A 54 4.18 9.41 -12.44
C GLU A 54 3.73 10.87 -12.19
N SER A 55 3.42 11.24 -10.94
CA SER A 55 3.06 12.63 -10.61
C SER A 55 3.84 13.15 -9.40
N ALA A 56 5.14 13.33 -9.59
CA ALA A 56 5.90 14.34 -8.86
C ALA A 56 6.87 15.00 -9.84
N PRO A 57 6.73 16.31 -10.15
CA PRO A 57 7.63 17.00 -11.06
C PRO A 57 9.00 17.13 -10.38
N THR A 58 10.01 16.43 -10.91
CA THR A 58 11.40 16.57 -10.47
C THR A 58 11.84 18.00 -10.73
N LEU A 59 12.06 18.74 -9.64
CA LEU A 59 12.57 20.10 -9.61
C LEU A 59 13.94 20.12 -10.31
N ALA A 60 14.00 20.70 -11.50
CA ALA A 60 15.23 21.01 -12.20
C ALA A 60 16.03 22.05 -11.41
N LYS A 61 17.32 21.78 -11.12
CA LYS A 61 18.40 22.77 -11.24
C LYS A 61 19.71 22.10 -11.70
N PRO A 62 20.55 22.82 -12.47
CA PRO A 62 21.48 22.22 -13.43
C PRO A 62 22.95 22.23 -12.98
N ASN A 63 23.70 21.29 -13.57
CA ASN A 63 25.15 21.26 -13.83
C ASN A 63 26.15 21.48 -12.69
N HIS A 64 26.89 20.43 -12.38
CA HIS A 64 28.33 20.53 -12.13
C HIS A 64 29.02 19.78 -13.27
N LYS A 65 29.82 20.47 -14.09
CA LYS A 65 30.63 19.81 -15.12
C LYS A 65 32.04 19.71 -14.56
N ASP A 66 32.40 18.48 -14.23
CA ASP A 66 33.74 18.07 -13.86
C ASP A 66 34.75 18.49 -14.95
N GLY A 67 35.91 18.91 -14.48
CA GLY A 67 37.03 19.23 -15.35
C GLY A 67 37.65 17.99 -15.99
N THR A 68 38.59 18.30 -16.88
CA THR A 68 39.69 17.45 -17.33
C THR A 68 39.37 16.27 -18.24
N HIS A 69 39.59 16.49 -19.55
CA HIS A 69 40.27 15.50 -20.37
C HIS A 69 41.39 16.16 -21.19
N LYS A 70 42.58 15.54 -21.06
CA LYS A 70 43.86 15.80 -21.72
C LYS A 70 43.78 15.90 -23.25
N GLN A 71 44.64 16.73 -23.82
CA GLN A 71 45.68 16.30 -24.77
C GLN A 71 46.92 17.18 -24.63
#